data_AF-M6FSS0-F1
#
_entry.id   AF-M6FSS0-F1
#
_cell.length_a   1.000
_cell.length_b   1.000
_cell.length_c   1.000
_cell.angle_alpha   90.00
_cell.angle_beta   90.00
_cell.angle_gamma   90.00
#
_symmetry.space_group_name_H-M   'P 1'
#
loop_
_entity.id
_entity.type
_entity.pdbx_description
1 polymer ?
#
loop_
_entity_poly.entity_id
_entity_poly.type
_entity_poly.pdbx_seq_one_letter_code
_entity_poly.pdbx_strand_id
1 'polypeptide(L)'
;MIRTFIHSIFLILFCLMNFDCGIALTTEATLKLPPQTKTEILRVNLLYGETNRMYGINLGIVNSITERLIGAQLGIVNGAEEGTGIQIGAINNAKPSFVLLKIGIFNLNFFLT
;
A
#
# COMPACT_ATOMS: atom_id res chain seq x y z
N MET A 1 -13.33 -5.86 1.98
CA MET A 1 -13.03 -6.69 0.79
C MET A 1 -11.65 -6.38 0.19
N ILE A 2 -11.18 -5.12 0.20
CA ILE A 2 -9.78 -4.76 -0.15
C ILE A 2 -8.76 -5.51 0.73
N ARG A 3 -9.07 -5.62 2.04
CA ARG A 3 -8.29 -6.39 3.01
C ARG A 3 -8.18 -7.86 2.59
N THR A 4 -9.24 -8.46 2.06
CA THR A 4 -9.27 -9.86 1.62
C THR A 4 -8.52 -10.06 0.29
N PHE A 5 -8.64 -9.13 -0.66
CA PHE A 5 -7.90 -9.19 -1.94
C PHE A 5 -6.40 -8.98 -1.75
N ILE A 6 -6.03 -8.00 -0.92
CA ILE A 6 -4.65 -7.76 -0.51
C ILE A 6 -4.15 -8.92 0.35
N HIS A 7 -4.96 -9.47 1.27
CA HIS A 7 -4.60 -10.69 2.02
C HIS A 7 -4.44 -11.90 1.12
N SER A 8 -5.23 -12.07 0.05
CA SER A 8 -5.07 -13.18 -0.90
C SER A 8 -3.79 -13.02 -1.72
N ILE A 9 -3.49 -11.81 -2.21
CA ILE A 9 -2.21 -11.52 -2.89
C ILE A 9 -1.04 -11.68 -1.93
N PHE A 10 -1.19 -11.25 -0.68
CA PHE A 10 -0.20 -11.40 0.38
C PHE A 10 -0.02 -12.86 0.78
N LEU A 11 -1.09 -13.66 0.87
CA LEU A 11 -1.02 -15.12 1.07
C LEU A 11 -0.29 -15.80 -0.08
N ILE A 12 -0.53 -15.36 -1.32
CA ILE A 12 0.17 -15.87 -2.51
C ILE A 12 1.65 -15.46 -2.47
N LEU A 13 1.98 -14.22 -2.12
CA LEU A 13 3.35 -13.72 -2.01
C LEU A 13 4.09 -14.34 -0.81
N PHE A 14 3.40 -14.56 0.30
CA PHE A 14 3.87 -15.27 1.48
C PHE A 14 4.13 -16.75 1.15
N CYS A 15 3.25 -17.39 0.37
CA CYS A 15 3.45 -18.76 -0.12
C CYS A 15 4.73 -18.87 -0.99
N LEU A 16 5.06 -17.83 -1.76
CA LEU A 16 6.31 -17.75 -2.53
C LEU A 16 7.57 -17.50 -1.66
N MET A 17 7.43 -16.89 -0.46
CA MET A 17 8.53 -16.66 0.49
C MET A 17 8.81 -17.83 1.45
N ASN A 18 8.00 -18.90 1.43
CA ASN A 18 8.21 -20.09 2.27
C ASN A 18 9.25 -21.08 1.69
N PHE A 19 10.04 -20.67 0.70
CA PHE A 19 11.27 -21.35 0.34
C PHE A 19 12.41 -20.84 1.24
N ASP A 20 12.67 -21.61 2.28
CA ASP A 20 13.86 -21.66 3.15
C ASP A 20 14.43 -20.34 3.72
N CYS A 21 14.41 -20.29 5.06
CA CYS A 21 15.21 -19.47 5.97
C CYS A 21 14.72 -18.04 6.31
N GLY A 22 14.06 -17.94 7.48
CA GLY A 22 14.61 -17.17 8.60
C GLY A 22 14.55 -15.64 8.54
N ILE A 23 13.37 -15.02 8.55
CA ILE A 23 13.20 -13.69 9.14
C ILE A 23 11.88 -13.64 9.90
N ALA A 24 11.96 -13.53 11.23
CA ALA A 24 10.81 -13.19 12.08
C ALA A 24 10.47 -11.70 11.88
N LEU A 25 9.92 -11.36 10.71
CA LEU A 25 9.36 -10.03 10.46
C LEU A 25 8.06 -9.93 11.24
N THR A 26 8.08 -9.17 12.34
CA THR A 26 6.82 -8.68 12.90
C THR A 26 6.13 -7.88 11.80
N THR A 27 4.84 -8.16 11.59
CA THR A 27 4.06 -7.65 10.45
C THR A 27 3.91 -6.13 10.47
N GLU A 28 4.26 -5.46 11.58
CA GLU A 28 3.89 -4.07 11.88
C GLU A 28 5.06 -3.14 12.23
N ALA A 29 6.27 -3.39 11.71
CA ALA A 29 7.32 -2.38 11.75
C ALA A 29 6.96 -1.20 10.81
N THR A 30 6.19 -0.23 11.31
CA THR A 30 5.81 0.99 10.59
C THR A 30 6.46 2.22 11.23
N LEU A 31 7.32 2.91 10.48
CA LEU A 31 7.81 4.25 10.84
C LEU A 31 6.83 5.30 10.28
N LYS A 32 6.29 6.16 11.16
CA LYS A 32 5.34 7.23 10.81
C LYS A 32 5.90 8.59 11.21
N LEU A 33 5.95 9.52 10.27
CA LEU A 33 6.37 10.90 10.52
C LEU A 33 5.29 11.87 9.97
N PRO A 34 4.73 12.78 10.79
CA PRO A 34 4.95 12.98 12.23
C PRO A 34 4.26 11.89 13.09
N PRO A 35 4.79 11.56 14.28
CA PRO A 35 4.31 10.44 15.10
C PRO A 35 2.91 10.63 15.72
N GLN A 36 2.33 11.83 15.70
CA GLN A 36 1.10 12.18 16.44
C GLN A 36 0.10 13.06 15.66
N THR A 37 -0.24 12.74 14.41
CA THR A 37 -1.30 13.46 13.68
C THR A 37 -2.13 12.57 12.77
N LYS A 38 -3.32 13.06 12.36
CA LYS A 38 -4.21 12.43 11.37
C LYS A 38 -3.65 12.43 9.94
N THR A 39 -2.56 13.15 9.69
CA THR A 39 -1.98 13.36 8.36
C THR A 39 -0.53 12.88 8.36
N GLU A 40 -0.32 11.67 7.85
CA GLU A 40 1.01 11.06 7.73
C GLU A 40 1.70 11.60 6.46
N ILE A 41 2.91 12.18 6.61
CA ILE A 41 3.69 12.76 5.51
C ILE A 41 4.69 11.76 4.96
N LEU A 42 5.31 10.99 5.84
CA LEU A 42 6.17 9.89 5.44
C LEU A 42 5.81 8.66 6.25
N ARG A 43 5.50 7.59 5.53
CA ARG A 43 5.27 6.27 6.12
C ARG A 43 6.20 5.26 5.47
N VAL A 44 6.86 4.46 6.30
CA VAL A 44 7.66 3.30 5.84
C VAL A 44 7.12 2.06 6.56
N ASN A 45 6.66 1.07 5.82
CA ASN A 45 6.22 -0.22 6.36
C ASN A 45 7.06 -1.36 5.76
N LEU A 46 7.44 -2.32 6.60
CA LEU A 46 8.37 -3.38 6.20
C LEU A 46 7.68 -4.49 5.40
N LEU A 47 6.47 -4.90 5.82
CA LEU A 47 5.66 -5.91 5.14
C LEU A 47 4.29 -5.36 4.73
N TYR A 48 3.53 -4.88 5.71
CA TYR A 48 2.16 -4.45 5.53
C TYR A 48 1.92 -3.14 6.27
N GLY A 49 1.31 -2.18 5.59
CA GLY A 49 0.90 -0.92 6.18
C GLY A 49 -0.51 -0.52 5.76
N GLU A 50 -1.45 -0.50 6.71
CA GLU A 50 -2.82 0.01 6.52
C GLU A 50 -2.99 1.38 7.21
N THR A 51 -3.57 2.35 6.51
CA THR A 51 -3.95 3.67 7.08
C THR A 51 -5.18 4.21 6.37
N ASN A 52 -5.96 5.06 7.05
CA ASN A 52 -7.16 5.64 6.45
C ASN A 52 -6.82 6.72 5.43
N ARG A 53 -5.93 7.64 5.79
CA ARG A 53 -5.55 8.78 4.97
C ARG A 53 -4.06 8.99 5.01
N MET A 54 -3.50 9.33 3.85
CA MET A 54 -2.08 9.62 3.73
C MET A 54 -1.89 10.83 2.83
N TYR A 55 -1.00 11.72 3.25
CA TYR A 55 -0.67 12.96 2.56
C TYR A 55 0.85 13.11 2.45
N GLY A 56 1.47 12.47 1.45
CA GLY A 56 2.92 12.47 1.28
C GLY A 56 3.47 11.21 0.62
N ILE A 57 4.44 10.53 1.23
CA ILE A 57 5.13 9.37 0.65
C ILE A 57 4.91 8.13 1.54
N ASN A 58 4.49 7.02 0.94
CA ASN A 58 4.25 5.76 1.62
C ASN A 58 5.07 4.67 0.92
N LEU A 59 6.04 4.13 1.65
CA LEU A 59 6.99 3.13 1.19
C LEU A 59 6.71 1.82 1.90
N GLY A 60 6.67 0.72 1.16
CA GLY A 60 6.60 -0.60 1.76
C GLY A 60 6.18 -1.68 0.79
N ILE A 61 6.23 -2.96 1.20
CA ILE A 61 5.92 -4.06 0.30
C ILE A 61 4.43 -4.04 -0.08
N VAL A 62 3.57 -3.93 0.93
CA VAL A 62 2.11 -3.85 0.76
C VAL A 62 1.57 -2.60 1.43
N ASN A 63 1.18 -1.65 0.60
CA ASN A 63 0.60 -0.38 1.03
C ASN A 63 -0.91 -0.41 0.85
N SER A 64 -1.67 -0.19 1.92
CA SER A 64 -3.14 -0.11 1.88
C SER A 64 -3.64 1.20 2.47
N ILE A 65 -4.33 1.99 1.66
CA ILE A 65 -5.00 3.22 2.07
C ILE A 65 -6.51 3.00 1.91
N THR A 66 -7.25 3.07 3.02
CA THR A 66 -8.67 2.70 3.00
C THR A 66 -9.59 3.83 2.56
N GLU A 67 -9.18 5.11 2.65
CA GLU A 67 -10.01 6.24 2.20
C GLU A 67 -9.32 7.04 1.09
N ARG A 68 -8.30 7.85 1.44
CA ARG A 68 -7.72 8.82 0.50
C ARG A 68 -6.21 8.89 0.55
N LEU A 69 -5.60 8.76 -0.62
CA LEU A 69 -4.21 9.05 -0.91
C LEU A 69 -4.07 10.41 -1.60
N ILE A 70 -3.23 11.28 -1.04
CA ILE A 70 -2.65 12.42 -1.77
C ILE A 70 -1.13 12.32 -1.67
N GLY A 71 -0.47 11.91 -2.76
CA GLY A 71 0.99 11.79 -2.81
C GLY A 71 1.47 10.54 -3.52
N ALA A 72 2.58 9.96 -3.06
CA ALA A 72 3.26 8.85 -3.71
C ALA A 72 3.20 7.55 -2.87
N GLN A 73 2.78 6.45 -3.48
CA GLN A 73 2.98 5.09 -2.93
C GLN A 73 4.03 4.35 -3.74
N LEU A 74 5.01 3.76 -3.05
CA LEU A 74 6.01 2.89 -3.66
C LEU A 74 6.02 1.56 -2.93
N GLY A 75 5.83 0.47 -3.68
CA GLY A 75 5.72 -0.87 -3.12
C GLY A 75 5.53 -1.96 -4.16
N ILE A 76 5.39 -3.21 -3.72
CA ILE A 76 5.01 -4.30 -4.64
C ILE A 76 3.51 -4.21 -4.93
N VAL A 77 2.71 -4.01 -3.87
CA VAL A 77 1.26 -3.87 -3.96
C VAL A 77 0.84 -2.54 -3.33
N ASN A 78 0.20 -1.69 -4.13
CA ASN A 78 -0.32 -0.40 -3.69
C ASN A 78 -1.84 -0.37 -3.86
N GLY A 79 -2.55 -0.05 -2.78
CA GLY A 79 -3.99 0.12 -2.76
C GLY A 79 -4.37 1.48 -2.16
N ALA A 80 -5.31 2.17 -2.79
CA ALA A 80 -6.02 3.32 -2.23
C ALA A 80 -7.48 3.30 -2.70
N GLU A 81 -8.47 3.67 -1.88
CA GLU A 81 -9.85 3.80 -2.39
C GLU A 81 -9.93 4.98 -3.38
N GLU A 82 -9.56 6.17 -2.93
CA GLU A 82 -9.35 7.35 -3.76
C GLU A 82 -7.87 7.74 -3.79
N GLY A 83 -7.34 8.03 -4.98
CA GLY A 83 -5.94 8.43 -5.15
C GLY A 83 -5.74 9.68 -6.00
N THR A 84 -4.85 10.55 -5.53
CA THR A 84 -4.23 11.64 -6.30
C THR A 84 -2.72 11.59 -6.08
N GLY A 85 -1.94 11.56 -7.16
CA GLY A 85 -0.47 11.52 -7.13
C GLY A 85 0.11 10.37 -7.93
N ILE A 86 0.98 9.55 -7.33
CA ILE A 86 1.75 8.51 -8.04
C ILE A 86 1.69 7.18 -7.28
N GLN A 87 1.45 6.07 -7.98
CA GLN A 87 1.63 4.71 -7.45
C GLN A 87 2.66 3.97 -8.31
N ILE A 88 3.71 3.44 -7.67
CA ILE A 88 4.76 2.66 -8.34
C ILE A 88 4.83 1.29 -7.69
N GLY A 89 4.56 0.24 -8.46
CA GLY A 89 4.57 -1.13 -7.97
C GLY A 89 4.12 -2.17 -8.98
N ALA A 90 4.27 -3.45 -8.64
CA ALA A 90 3.81 -4.52 -9.52
C ALA A 90 2.28 -4.47 -9.70
N ILE A 91 1.55 -4.18 -8.63
CA ILE A 91 0.09 -4.04 -8.62
C ILE A 91 -0.25 -2.68 -8.01
N ASN A 92 -0.95 -1.84 -8.76
CA ASN A 92 -1.47 -0.55 -8.31
C ASN A 92 -2.98 -0.52 -8.48
N ASN A 93 -3.72 -0.34 -7.39
CA ASN A 93 -5.18 -0.21 -7.43
C ASN A 93 -5.64 1.06 -6.73
N ALA A 94 -6.39 1.88 -7.45
CA ALA A 94 -7.10 3.03 -6.87
C ALA A 94 -8.12 3.66 -7.81
N LYS A 95 -9.20 4.24 -7.27
CA LYS A 95 -10.06 5.11 -8.06
C LYS A 95 -9.38 6.49 -8.16
N PRO A 96 -9.06 6.98 -9.37
CA PRO A 96 -8.48 8.31 -9.52
C PRO A 96 -9.50 9.37 -9.08
N SER A 97 -9.12 10.24 -8.14
CA SER A 97 -9.97 11.35 -7.67
C SER A 97 -9.73 12.61 -8.51
N PHE A 98 -8.45 12.93 -8.78
CA PHE A 98 -8.04 14.04 -9.65
C PHE A 98 -7.05 13.57 -10.71
N VAL A 99 -5.76 13.54 -10.38
CA VAL A 99 -4.68 13.07 -11.25
C VAL A 99 -3.93 11.98 -10.52
N LEU A 100 -3.88 10.78 -11.09
CA LEU A 100 -3.17 9.64 -10.52
C LEU A 100 -2.39 8.91 -11.60
N LEU A 101 -1.07 8.91 -11.47
CA LEU A 101 -0.17 8.15 -12.32
C LEU A 101 0.10 6.79 -11.69
N LYS A 102 -0.06 5.71 -12.45
CA LYS A 102 0.25 4.35 -12.01
C LYS A 102 1.32 3.76 -12.91
N ILE A 103 2.40 3.29 -12.29
CA ILE A 103 3.54 2.67 -12.97
C ILE A 103 3.68 1.26 -12.42
N GLY A 104 3.40 0.26 -13.25
CA GLY A 104 3.33 -1.11 -12.80
C GLY A 104 2.90 -2.11 -13.86
N ILE A 105 2.97 -3.40 -13.50
CA ILE A 105 2.53 -4.51 -14.34
C ILE A 105 1.00 -4.49 -14.45
N PHE A 106 0.31 -4.36 -13.31
CA PHE A 106 -1.14 -4.28 -13.24
C PHE A 106 -1.59 -2.96 -12.62
N ASN A 107 -2.36 -2.18 -13.39
CA ASN A 107 -2.90 -0.90 -12.96
C ASN A 107 -4.44 -0.97 -13.01
N LEU A 108 -5.06 -1.12 -11.84
CA LEU A 108 -6.49 -1.36 -11.66
C LEU A 108 -7.19 -0.10 -11.14
N ASN A 109 -8.45 0.10 -11.53
CA ASN A 109 -9.25 1.29 -11.18
C ASN A 109 -10.51 0.95 -10.37
N PHE A 110 -10.62 -0.26 -9.83
CA PHE A 110 -11.84 -0.71 -9.18
C PHE A 110 -11.62 -0.99 -7.69
N PHE A 111 -12.56 -0.51 -6.90
CA PHE A 111 -12.71 -0.87 -5.50
C PHE A 111 -14.10 -1.49 -5.41
N LEU A 112 -14.14 -2.82 -5.23
CA LEU A 112 -15.39 -3.56 -5.04
C LEU A 112 -15.91 -3.18 -3.65
N THR A 113 -16.88 -2.28 -3.64
CA THR A 113 -17.77 -1.99 -2.51
C THR A 113 -18.49 -3.27 -2.11
#